data_AF-A0A7W6GJA2-F1
#
_entry.id   AF-A0A7W6GJA2-F1
#
_cell.length_a   1.000
_cell.length_b   1.000
_cell.length_c   1.000
_cell.angle_alpha   90.00
_cell.angle_beta   90.00
_cell.angle_gamma   90.00
#
_symmetry.space_group_name_H-M   'P 1'
#
loop_
_entity.id
_entity.type
_entity.pdbx_description
1 polymer ?
#
loop_
_entity_poly.entity_id
_entity_poly.type
_entity_poly.pdbx_seq_one_letter_code
_entity_poly.pdbx_strand_id
1 'polypeptide(L)'
;MGDLQVTTDEPETKLLYSTAETAALLSISTKTLREFVRAGEIVYVPLGRGQSKPRLGFHIDDINDFVRGRRTRECPPASTQMVRTASISKSPVYDILALREQRNAEKQKKKGKA
;
A
#
# COMPACT_ATOMS: atom_id res chain seq x y z
N MET A 1 -41.68 19.75 -23.11
CA MET A 1 -41.02 20.86 -22.39
C MET A 1 -41.37 20.68 -20.92
N GLY A 2 -40.46 20.51 -19.96
CA GLY A 2 -39.02 20.70 -19.97
C GLY A 2 -38.61 21.39 -18.67
N ASP A 3 -39.10 20.91 -17.52
CA ASP A 3 -38.69 21.41 -16.22
C ASP A 3 -37.38 20.73 -15.84
N LEU A 4 -36.29 21.28 -16.39
CA LEU A 4 -34.96 21.10 -15.87
C LEU A 4 -34.92 21.77 -14.49
N GLN A 5 -35.23 20.99 -13.45
CA GLN A 5 -34.85 21.31 -12.09
C GLN A 5 -33.33 21.27 -12.02
N VAL A 6 -32.72 22.44 -12.25
CA VAL A 6 -31.34 22.75 -11.89
C VAL A 6 -31.27 22.61 -10.37
N THR A 7 -30.86 21.42 -9.91
CA THR A 7 -30.46 21.14 -8.53
C THR A 7 -29.06 21.69 -8.35
N THR A 8 -28.96 23.02 -8.28
CA THR A 8 -27.77 23.70 -7.77
C THR A 8 -28.01 23.96 -6.30
N ASP A 9 -27.91 22.91 -5.50
CA ASP A 9 -27.69 23.05 -4.07
C ASP A 9 -26.20 23.35 -3.90
N GLU A 10 -25.88 24.64 -3.89
CA GLU A 10 -24.59 25.19 -3.49
C GLU A 10 -24.10 24.46 -2.23
N PRO A 11 -22.91 23.79 -2.24
CA PRO A 11 -22.39 23.11 -1.07
C PRO A 11 -21.82 24.13 -0.08
N GLU A 12 -22.66 25.02 0.44
CA GLU A 12 -22.27 25.99 1.44
C GLU A 12 -22.14 25.29 2.80
N THR A 13 -20.89 24.95 3.13
CA THR A 13 -20.37 24.74 4.49
C THR A 13 -20.83 23.51 5.27
N LYS A 14 -21.12 22.38 4.60
CA LYS A 14 -21.17 21.11 5.34
C LYS A 14 -19.75 20.68 5.74
N LEU A 15 -19.40 20.91 7.00
CA LEU A 15 -18.07 20.57 7.55
C LEU A 15 -17.75 19.07 7.44
N LEU A 16 -18.76 18.19 7.56
CA LEU A 16 -18.57 16.74 7.53
C LEU A 16 -19.65 16.05 6.68
N TYR A 17 -19.21 15.32 5.67
CA TYR A 17 -20.03 14.49 4.80
C TYR A 17 -20.24 13.10 5.41
N SER A 18 -21.45 12.55 5.28
CA SER A 18 -21.74 11.18 5.69
C SER A 18 -21.20 10.16 4.69
N THR A 19 -21.11 8.88 5.10
CA THR A 19 -20.71 7.79 4.19
C THR A 19 -21.51 7.71 2.89
N ALA A 20 -22.81 8.05 2.93
CA ALA A 20 -23.65 7.99 1.74
C ALA A 20 -23.33 9.14 0.78
N GLU A 21 -23.13 10.33 1.32
CA GLU A 21 -22.78 11.54 0.56
C GLU A 21 -21.37 11.43 -0.03
N THR A 22 -20.38 10.99 0.76
CA THR A 22 -19.02 10.76 0.26
C THR A 22 -18.97 9.70 -0.83
N ALA A 23 -19.77 8.64 -0.70
CA ALA A 23 -19.87 7.61 -1.73
C ALA A 23 -20.48 8.17 -3.03
N ALA A 24 -21.50 9.03 -2.92
CA ALA A 24 -22.09 9.73 -4.07
C ALA A 24 -21.09 10.70 -4.73
N LEU A 25 -20.33 11.48 -3.95
CA LEU A 25 -19.30 12.40 -4.45
C LEU A 25 -18.19 11.67 -5.21
N LEU A 26 -17.79 10.49 -4.73
CA LEU A 26 -16.74 9.67 -5.34
C LEU A 26 -17.28 8.72 -6.43
N SER A 27 -18.59 8.71 -6.68
CA SER A 27 -19.26 7.77 -7.60
C SER A 27 -18.92 6.29 -7.32
N ILE A 28 -18.84 5.90 -6.05
CA ILE A 28 -18.55 4.51 -5.62
C ILE A 28 -19.64 3.98 -4.70
N SER A 29 -19.65 2.67 -4.46
CA SER A 29 -20.57 2.07 -3.49
C SER A 29 -20.17 2.40 -2.05
N THR A 30 -21.15 2.43 -1.13
CA THR A 30 -20.88 2.60 0.30
C THR A 30 -20.08 1.44 0.89
N LYS A 31 -20.17 0.24 0.29
CA LYS A 31 -19.36 -0.93 0.67
C LYS A 31 -17.89 -0.70 0.35
N THR A 32 -17.59 -0.28 -0.88
CA THR A 32 -16.21 0.05 -1.30
C THR A 32 -15.63 1.19 -0.48
N LEU A 33 -16.43 2.22 -0.16
CA LEU A 33 -15.98 3.30 0.72
C LEU A 33 -15.57 2.78 2.11
N ARG A 34 -16.34 1.84 2.68
CA ARG A 34 -15.99 1.23 3.98
C ARG A 34 -14.73 0.37 3.91
N GLU A 35 -14.47 -0.27 2.78
CA GLU A 35 -13.23 -1.02 2.57
C GLU A 35 -12.03 -0.08 2.58
N PHE A 36 -12.12 1.10 1.94
CA PHE A 36 -11.06 2.13 2.01
C PHE A 36 -10.84 2.66 3.42
N VAL A 37 -11.92 2.87 4.18
CA VAL A 37 -11.84 3.25 5.60
C VAL A 37 -11.13 2.18 6.42
N ARG A 38 -11.45 0.89 6.18
CA ARG A 38 -10.81 -0.24 6.87
C ARG A 38 -9.35 -0.42 6.47
N ALA A 39 -8.99 -0.12 5.23
CA ALA A 39 -7.62 -0.12 4.74
C ALA A 39 -6.80 1.08 5.28
N GLY A 40 -7.47 2.11 5.82
CA GLY A 40 -6.81 3.33 6.29
C GLY A 40 -6.42 4.28 5.16
N GLU A 41 -7.01 4.14 3.98
CA GLU A 41 -6.72 4.98 2.80
C GLU A 41 -7.42 6.34 2.85
N ILE A 42 -8.51 6.45 3.60
CA ILE A 42 -9.26 7.69 3.76
C ILE A 42 -9.46 8.01 5.25
N VAL A 43 -9.15 9.25 5.61
CA VAL A 43 -9.33 9.77 6.97
C VAL A 43 -10.81 10.02 7.22
N TYR A 44 -11.27 9.74 8.44
CA TYR A 44 -12.65 9.99 8.84
C TYR A 44 -12.70 10.49 10.29
N VAL A 45 -13.77 11.23 10.59
CA VAL A 45 -14.13 11.70 11.92
C VAL A 45 -15.25 10.80 12.46
N PRO A 46 -15.06 10.09 13.58
CA PRO A 46 -16.14 9.34 14.21
C PRO A 46 -17.15 10.31 14.86
N LEU A 47 -18.39 10.33 14.37
CA LEU A 47 -19.47 11.20 14.83
C LEU A 47 -20.27 10.63 16.01
N GLY A 48 -20.04 9.36 16.38
CA GLY A 48 -20.81 8.69 17.42
C GLY A 48 -19.96 7.83 18.34
N ARG A 49 -20.43 7.68 19.59
CA ARG A 49 -19.80 6.81 20.62
C ARG A 49 -20.26 5.35 20.55
N GLY A 50 -21.10 5.01 19.56
CA GLY A 50 -21.67 3.66 19.41
C GLY A 50 -20.61 2.67 18.93
N GLN A 51 -20.27 1.69 19.78
CA GLN A 51 -19.26 0.67 19.50
C GLN A 51 -19.62 -0.25 18.33
N SER A 52 -20.92 -0.51 18.10
CA SER A 52 -21.36 -1.47 17.07
C SER A 52 -21.55 -0.87 15.67
N LYS A 53 -21.84 0.43 15.56
CA LYS A 53 -22.06 1.10 14.27
C LYS A 53 -21.68 2.59 14.37
N PRO A 54 -20.37 2.90 14.39
CA PRO A 54 -19.93 4.29 14.41
C PRO A 54 -20.42 5.00 13.16
N ARG A 55 -21.02 6.19 13.36
CA ARG A 55 -21.31 7.10 12.26
C ARG A 55 -20.00 7.73 11.83
N LEU A 56 -19.66 7.62 10.55
CA LEU A 56 -18.43 8.16 9.99
C LEU A 56 -18.78 9.49 9.29
N GLY A 57 -18.01 10.53 9.59
CA GLY A 57 -18.02 11.80 8.88
C GLY A 57 -16.71 12.01 8.14
N PHE A 58 -16.74 12.65 6.98
CA PHE A 58 -15.56 12.92 6.15
C PHE A 58 -15.45 14.42 5.87
N HIS A 59 -14.28 15.01 6.08
CA HIS A 59 -14.06 16.38 5.67
C HIS A 59 -13.88 16.44 4.15
N ILE A 60 -14.29 17.56 3.53
CA ILE A 60 -14.11 17.74 2.09
C ILE A 60 -12.64 17.67 1.67
N ASP A 61 -11.74 18.15 2.54
CA ASP A 61 -10.30 18.10 2.30
C ASP A 61 -9.75 16.68 2.29
N ASP A 62 -10.25 15.81 3.17
CA ASP A 62 -9.87 14.38 3.22
C ASP A 62 -10.35 13.64 1.97
N ILE A 63 -11.57 13.95 1.51
CA ILE A 63 -12.12 13.40 0.27
C ILE A 63 -11.25 13.85 -0.92
N ASN A 64 -10.90 15.13 -0.98
CA ASN A 64 -10.03 15.66 -2.01
C ASN A 64 -8.61 15.07 -1.92
N ASP A 65 -8.09 14.81 -0.74
CA ASP A 65 -6.78 14.19 -0.54
C ASP A 65 -6.77 12.74 -1.01
N PHE A 66 -7.82 11.98 -0.70
CA PHE A 66 -8.04 10.65 -1.23
C PHE A 66 -8.05 10.67 -2.77
N VAL A 67 -8.77 11.62 -3.38
CA VAL A 67 -8.78 11.78 -4.84
C VAL A 67 -7.39 12.15 -5.37
N ARG A 68 -6.63 13.03 -4.70
CA ARG A 68 -5.27 13.39 -5.11
C ARG A 68 -4.30 12.21 -5.02
N GLY A 69 -4.33 11.45 -3.93
CA GLY A 69 -3.49 10.27 -3.74
C GLY A 69 -3.77 9.17 -4.75
N ARG A 70 -5.03 9.06 -5.21
CA ARG A 70 -5.44 8.08 -6.21
C ARG A 70 -5.42 8.61 -7.64
N ARG A 71 -5.24 9.91 -7.84
CA ARG A 71 -4.94 10.56 -9.14
C ARG A 71 -3.50 10.22 -9.54
N THR A 72 -3.27 8.95 -9.80
CA THR A 72 -2.11 8.50 -10.54
C THR A 72 -2.34 8.86 -11.99
N ARG A 73 -1.47 9.71 -12.55
CA ARG A 73 -1.35 9.79 -14.01
C ARG A 73 -0.91 8.40 -14.47
N GLU A 74 -1.58 7.83 -15.46
CA GLU A 74 -1.05 6.68 -16.19
C GLU A 74 0.27 7.14 -16.83
N CYS A 75 1.35 7.11 -16.05
CA CYS A 75 2.68 7.16 -16.60
C CYS A 75 2.77 5.91 -17.48
N PRO A 76 3.12 6.05 -18.78
CA PRO A 76 3.47 4.90 -19.59
C PRO A 76 4.42 4.03 -18.80
N PRO A 77 4.28 2.70 -18.80
CA PRO A 77 5.10 1.83 -17.98
C PRO A 77 6.57 2.19 -18.22
N ALA A 78 7.22 2.76 -17.21
CA ALA A 78 8.65 2.96 -17.26
C ALA A 78 9.23 1.56 -17.34
N SER A 79 9.63 1.13 -18.54
CA SER A 79 10.35 -0.11 -18.80
C SER A 79 11.64 -0.07 -18.00
N THR A 80 11.53 -0.40 -16.73
CA THR A 80 12.66 -0.59 -15.85
C THR A 80 12.99 -2.06 -15.99
N GLN A 81 13.72 -2.39 -17.06
CA GLN A 81 14.52 -3.60 -17.06
C GLN A 81 15.46 -3.47 -15.87
N MET A 82 15.05 -4.01 -14.73
CA MET A 82 15.85 -4.08 -13.53
C MET A 82 16.99 -5.06 -13.83
N VAL A 83 18.08 -4.52 -14.37
CA VAL A 83 19.32 -5.28 -14.54
C VAL A 83 19.75 -5.66 -13.13
N ARG A 84 19.60 -6.95 -12.78
CA ARG A 84 20.09 -7.49 -11.51
C ARG A 84 21.59 -7.26 -11.46
N THR A 85 22.04 -6.28 -10.69
CA THR A 85 23.46 -6.14 -10.38
C THR A 85 23.82 -7.25 -9.40
N ALA A 86 24.40 -8.34 -9.91
CA ALA A 86 25.00 -9.36 -9.05
C ALA A 86 26.22 -8.73 -8.38
N SER A 87 26.05 -8.20 -7.17
CA SER A 87 27.15 -7.77 -6.30
C SER A 87 27.89 -9.02 -5.80
N ILE A 88 28.82 -9.53 -6.60
CA ILE A 88 29.76 -10.56 -6.15
C ILE A 88 30.85 -9.84 -5.35
N SER A 89 30.82 -9.94 -4.02
CA SER A 89 31.97 -9.55 -3.20
C SER A 89 33.16 -10.43 -3.59
N LYS A 90 34.33 -9.84 -3.84
CA LYS A 90 35.58 -10.56 -4.19
C LYS A 90 36.14 -11.40 -3.01
N SER A 91 35.35 -11.60 -1.95
CA SER A 91 35.72 -12.49 -0.86
C SER A 91 35.77 -13.92 -1.39
N PRO A 92 36.89 -14.64 -1.25
CA PRO A 92 36.93 -16.05 -1.61
C PRO A 92 35.86 -16.79 -0.79
N VAL A 93 34.83 -17.28 -1.47
CA VAL A 93 33.82 -18.16 -0.86
C VAL A 93 34.47 -19.53 -0.77
N TYR A 94 34.88 -19.91 0.45
CA TYR A 94 35.40 -21.23 0.69
C TYR A 94 34.26 -22.23 0.74
N ASP A 95 34.36 -23.30 -0.06
CA ASP A 95 33.48 -24.44 0.10
C ASP A 95 33.84 -25.16 1.42
N ILE A 96 32.88 -25.20 2.35
CA ILE A 96 33.05 -25.81 3.68
C ILE A 96 33.40 -27.30 3.53
N LEU A 97 32.90 -27.95 2.48
CA LEU A 97 33.21 -29.36 2.19
C LEU A 97 34.69 -29.54 1.86
N ALA A 98 35.23 -28.68 1.00
CA ALA A 98 36.63 -28.73 0.56
C ALA A 98 37.60 -28.49 1.73
N LEU A 99 37.30 -27.54 2.62
CA LEU A 99 38.09 -27.29 3.83
C LEU A 99 38.11 -28.51 4.79
N ARG A 100 36.99 -29.25 4.86
CA ARG A 100 36.88 -30.44 5.71
C ARG A 100 37.72 -31.60 5.16
N GLU A 101 37.73 -31.79 3.85
CA GLU A 101 38.51 -32.84 3.19
C GLU A 101 40.02 -32.61 3.31
N GLN A 102 40.49 -31.37 3.11
CA GLN A 102 41.90 -31.00 3.30
C GLN A 102 42.39 -31.34 4.71
N ARG A 103 41.62 -30.94 5.73
CA ARG A 103 41.96 -31.24 7.13
C ARG A 103 41.96 -32.74 7.41
N ASN A 104 41.06 -33.51 6.81
CA ASN A 104 41.03 -34.96 6.96
C ASN A 104 42.24 -35.63 6.30
N ALA A 105 42.61 -35.20 5.09
CA ALA A 105 43.77 -35.72 4.36
C ALA A 105 45.09 -35.43 5.10
N GLU A 106 45.25 -34.23 5.67
CA GLU A 106 46.43 -33.89 6.49
C GLU A 106 46.54 -34.78 7.73
N LYS A 107 45.42 -35.04 8.41
CA LYS A 107 45.39 -35.95 9.57
C LYS A 107 45.73 -37.39 9.19
N GLN A 108 45.28 -37.86 8.02
CA GLN A 108 45.60 -39.19 7.52
C GLN A 108 47.07 -39.33 7.12
N LYS A 109 47.66 -38.30 6.47
CA LYS A 109 49.09 -38.27 6.15
C LYS A 109 49.99 -38.30 7.39
N LYS A 110 49.57 -37.67 8.48
CA LYS A 110 50.28 -37.73 9.77
C LYS A 110 50.18 -39.09 10.45
N LYS A 111 49.06 -39.81 10.28
CA LYS A 111 48.87 -41.16 10.85
C LYS A 111 49.61 -42.27 10.10
N GLY A 112 49.88 -42.10 8.81
CA GLY A 112 50.68 -43.05 8.01
C GLY A 112 52.20 -42.86 8.09
N LYS A 113 52.66 -41.93 8.94
CA LYS A 113 54.09 -41.65 9.18
C LYS A 113 54.41 -41.88 10.67
N ALA A 114 54.16 -43.10 11.13
CA ALA A 114 54.56 -43.65 12.42
C ALA A 114 54.84 -45.15 12.23
#